data_AF-A0A7Y5DNA5-F1
#
_entry.id   AF-A0A7Y5DNA5-F1
#
_cell.length_a   1.000
_cell.length_b   1.000
_cell.length_c   1.000
_cell.angle_alpha   90.00
_cell.angle_beta   90.00
_cell.angle_gamma   90.00
#
_symmetry.space_group_name_H-M   'P 1'
#
loop_
_entity.id
_entity.type
_entity.pdbx_description
1 polymer ?
#
loop_
_entity_poly.entity_id
_entity_poly.type
_entity_poly.pdbx_seq_one_letter_code
_entity_poly.pdbx_strand_id
1 'polypeptide(L)'
;METIYIPIIFGIIGGILNCLLYEKGFILPIKIKDDKITTIKAGCLGNLAMGIGASIIIWGLGAMDFEIYKMIAICTLSGVGGSAFITNMLQKENIELQKEKTDSLHSLINQILAKEQNDKKKKK
;
A
#
# COMPACT_ATOMS: atom_id res chain seq x y z
N MET A 1 -25.10 -20.82 0.33
CA MET A 1 -23.98 -20.45 -0.56
C MET A 1 -24.28 -19.22 -1.42
N GLU A 2 -25.53 -18.80 -1.60
CA GLU A 2 -25.89 -17.70 -2.51
C GLU A 2 -25.50 -16.28 -2.02
N THR A 3 -25.18 -16.08 -0.74
CA THR A 3 -24.88 -14.75 -0.19
C THR A 3 -23.42 -14.32 -0.31
N ILE A 4 -22.52 -15.19 -0.78
CA ILE A 4 -21.08 -14.89 -0.86
C ILE A 4 -20.73 -13.92 -2.02
N TYR A 5 -21.60 -13.79 -3.02
CA TYR A 5 -21.37 -12.87 -4.13
C TYR A 5 -21.46 -11.40 -3.70
N ILE A 6 -22.26 -11.09 -2.69
CA ILE A 6 -22.45 -9.73 -2.20
C ILE A 6 -21.15 -9.15 -1.61
N PRO A 7 -20.46 -9.78 -0.64
CA PRO A 7 -19.19 -9.26 -0.14
C PRO A 7 -18.11 -9.20 -1.23
N ILE A 8 -18.14 -10.07 -2.24
CA ILE A 8 -17.19 -10.01 -3.37
C ILE A 8 -17.46 -8.76 -4.22
N ILE A 9 -18.71 -8.53 -4.63
CA ILE A 9 -19.08 -7.38 -5.47
C ILE A 9 -18.83 -6.07 -4.73
N PHE A 10 -19.30 -5.95 -3.49
CA PHE A 10 -19.13 -4.72 -2.71
C PHE A 10 -17.69 -4.52 -2.22
N GLY A 11 -16.92 -5.59 -2.04
CA GLY A 11 -15.49 -5.53 -1.83
C GLY A 11 -14.73 -5.02 -3.05
N ILE A 12 -15.12 -5.44 -4.26
CA ILE A 12 -14.60 -4.88 -5.51
C ILE A 12 -14.93 -3.39 -5.58
N ILE A 13 -16.19 -2.99 -5.32
CA ILE A 13 -16.60 -1.57 -5.33
C ILE A 13 -15.77 -0.77 -4.32
N GLY A 14 -15.59 -1.27 -3.11
CA GLY A 14 -14.74 -0.64 -2.10
C GLY A 14 -13.28 -0.49 -2.56
N GLY A 15 -12.73 -1.51 -3.22
CA GLY A 15 -11.40 -1.47 -3.82
C GLY A 15 -11.28 -0.46 -4.98
N ILE A 16 -12.30 -0.35 -5.84
CA ILE A 16 -12.37 0.65 -6.92
C ILE A 16 -12.38 2.06 -6.34
N LEU A 17 -13.21 2.29 -5.33
CA LEU A 17 -13.26 3.58 -4.62
C LEU A 17 -11.89 3.90 -4.01
N ASN A 18 -11.21 2.91 -3.44
CA ASN A 18 -9.86 3.12 -2.91
C ASN A 18 -8.84 3.48 -4.01
N CYS A 19 -8.89 2.81 -5.17
CA CYS A 19 -8.06 3.20 -6.32
C CYS A 19 -8.34 4.63 -6.76
N LEU A 20 -9.61 5.06 -6.77
CA LEU A 20 -9.99 6.40 -7.20
C LEU A 20 -9.57 7.49 -6.20
N LEU A 21 -9.65 7.18 -4.90
CA LEU A 21 -9.39 8.14 -3.82
C LEU A 21 -7.89 8.27 -3.51
N TYR A 22 -7.14 7.18 -3.54
CA TYR A 22 -5.74 7.14 -3.08
C TYR A 22 -4.72 7.01 -4.21
N GLU A 23 -5.07 6.33 -5.30
CA GLU A 23 -4.24 6.32 -6.50
C GLU A 23 -4.73 7.40 -7.47
N LYS A 24 -3.82 7.98 -8.28
CA LYS A 24 -4.20 8.96 -9.31
C LYS A 24 -4.87 8.28 -10.52
N GLY A 25 -5.83 7.39 -10.28
CA GLY A 25 -6.56 6.61 -11.29
C GLY A 25 -6.28 5.10 -11.26
N PHE A 26 -6.80 4.39 -12.27
CA PHE A 26 -6.61 2.95 -12.46
C PHE A 26 -5.20 2.63 -12.98
N ILE A 27 -4.25 2.47 -12.06
CA ILE A 27 -2.88 2.08 -12.41
C ILE A 27 -2.82 0.54 -12.44
N LEU A 28 -2.58 -0.03 -13.62
CA LEU A 28 -2.36 -1.48 -13.75
C LEU A 28 -1.04 -1.89 -13.07
N PRO A 29 -0.90 -3.18 -12.67
CA PRO A 29 0.32 -3.66 -12.05
C PRO A 29 1.51 -3.51 -12.99
N ILE A 30 2.52 -2.73 -12.58
CA ILE A 30 3.75 -2.51 -13.34
C ILE A 30 4.89 -3.23 -12.62
N LYS A 31 5.59 -4.09 -13.36
CA LYS A 31 6.86 -4.67 -12.91
C LYS A 31 7.97 -3.65 -13.15
N ILE A 32 8.55 -3.15 -12.08
CA ILE A 32 9.74 -2.30 -12.15
C ILE A 32 10.93 -3.22 -11.93
N LYS A 33 11.74 -3.38 -12.97
CA LYS A 33 13.04 -4.05 -12.89
C LYS A 33 14.08 -2.99 -12.58
N ASP A 34 14.61 -3.01 -11.38
CA ASP A 34 15.83 -2.29 -11.01
C ASP A 34 16.96 -3.33 -10.93
N ASP A 35 18.20 -2.95 -11.26
CA ASP A 35 19.34 -3.85 -11.61
C ASP A 35 19.65 -5.00 -10.63
N LYS A 36 19.05 -5.04 -9.44
CA LYS A 36 19.18 -6.14 -8.47
C LYS A 36 17.86 -6.63 -7.85
N ILE A 37 16.72 -5.96 -8.08
CA ILE A 37 15.45 -6.27 -7.41
C ILE A 37 14.28 -6.05 -8.38
N THR A 38 13.41 -7.05 -8.51
CA THR A 38 12.14 -6.90 -9.23
C THR A 38 11.06 -6.46 -8.24
N THR A 39 10.66 -5.19 -8.29
CA THR A 39 9.57 -4.66 -7.48
C THR A 39 8.27 -4.72 -8.27
N ILE A 40 7.29 -5.46 -7.76
CA ILE A 40 5.95 -5.53 -8.34
C ILE A 40 5.10 -4.48 -7.66
N LYS A 41 4.73 -3.41 -8.38
CA LYS A 41 3.68 -2.50 -7.92
C LYS A 41 2.34 -3.09 -8.37
N ALA A 42 1.55 -3.58 -7.42
CA ALA A 42 0.24 -4.17 -7.73
C ALA A 42 -0.77 -3.13 -8.25
N GLY A 43 -0.57 -1.85 -7.93
CA GLY A 43 -1.47 -0.75 -8.31
C GLY A 43 -2.91 -1.04 -7.89
N CYS A 44 -3.85 -0.72 -8.77
CA CYS A 44 -5.27 -0.88 -8.48
C CYS A 44 -5.68 -2.34 -8.25
N LEU A 45 -4.95 -3.31 -8.82
CA LEU A 45 -5.23 -4.73 -8.58
C LEU A 45 -5.00 -5.12 -7.10
N GLY A 46 -4.03 -4.49 -6.44
CA GLY A 46 -3.80 -4.66 -5.01
C GLY A 46 -4.95 -4.12 -4.16
N ASN A 47 -5.46 -2.95 -4.51
CA ASN A 47 -6.61 -2.33 -3.83
C ASN A 47 -7.89 -3.15 -3.99
N LEU A 48 -8.14 -3.73 -5.17
CA LEU A 48 -9.26 -4.63 -5.41
C LEU A 48 -9.16 -5.90 -4.57
N ALA A 49 -7.98 -6.54 -4.53
CA ALA A 49 -7.75 -7.72 -3.72
C ALA A 49 -7.94 -7.44 -2.22
N MET A 50 -7.42 -6.30 -1.74
CA MET A 50 -7.61 -5.86 -0.35
C MET A 50 -9.09 -5.60 -0.03
N GLY A 51 -9.83 -4.95 -0.93
CA GLY A 51 -11.26 -4.68 -0.75
C GLY A 51 -12.11 -5.95 -0.69
N ILE A 52 -11.84 -6.92 -1.56
CA ILE A 52 -12.47 -8.25 -1.54
C ILE A 52 -12.13 -8.96 -0.24
N GLY A 53 -10.84 -9.03 0.13
CA GLY A 53 -10.39 -9.70 1.35
C GLY A 53 -11.05 -9.13 2.60
N ALA A 54 -11.07 -7.81 2.74
CA ALA A 54 -11.71 -7.12 3.85
C ALA A 54 -13.22 -7.41 3.93
N SER A 55 -13.90 -7.46 2.78
CA SER A 55 -15.35 -7.74 2.74
C SER A 55 -15.68 -9.20 3.04
N ILE A 56 -14.85 -10.14 2.60
CA ILE A 56 -14.99 -11.57 2.90
C ILE A 56 -14.76 -11.83 4.40
N ILE A 57 -13.75 -11.19 5.01
CA ILE A 57 -13.49 -11.31 6.45
C ILE A 57 -14.70 -10.85 7.25
N ILE A 58 -15.28 -9.70 6.90
CA ILE A 58 -16.47 -9.19 7.59
C ILE A 58 -17.70 -10.07 7.38
N TRP A 59 -17.87 -10.62 6.17
CA TRP A 59 -18.91 -11.62 5.91
C TRP A 59 -18.73 -12.86 6.80
N GLY A 60 -17.50 -13.38 6.91
CA GLY A 60 -17.17 -14.53 7.75
C GLY A 60 -17.30 -14.25 9.26
N LEU A 61 -17.23 -12.99 9.68
CA LEU A 61 -17.42 -12.56 11.07
C LEU A 61 -18.90 -12.40 11.47
N GLY A 62 -19.85 -12.71 10.57
CA GLY A 62 -21.29 -12.71 10.89
C GLY A 62 -22.07 -11.57 10.25
N ALA A 63 -21.53 -10.87 9.25
CA ALA A 63 -22.29 -9.82 8.57
C ALA A 63 -23.54 -10.34 7.82
N MET A 64 -23.70 -11.66 7.68
CA MET A 64 -24.87 -12.31 7.09
C MET A 64 -26.15 -12.14 7.92
N ASP A 65 -26.03 -11.90 9.23
CA ASP A 65 -27.19 -11.79 10.14
C ASP A 65 -27.88 -10.42 10.04
N PHE A 66 -27.30 -9.48 9.31
CA PHE A 66 -27.88 -8.15 9.11
C PHE A 66 -28.79 -8.10 7.88
N GLU A 67 -29.72 -7.13 7.90
CA GLU A 67 -30.47 -6.73 6.71
C GLU A 67 -29.51 -6.41 5.54
N ILE A 68 -29.95 -6.70 4.32
CA ILE A 68 -29.10 -6.61 3.12
C ILE A 68 -28.47 -5.22 2.92
N TYR A 69 -29.19 -4.14 3.25
CA TYR A 69 -28.66 -2.77 3.16
C TYR A 69 -27.51 -2.51 4.13
N LYS A 70 -27.60 -3.05 5.35
CA LYS A 70 -26.54 -2.96 6.36
C LYS A 70 -25.34 -3.78 5.92
N MET A 71 -25.56 -4.99 5.40
CA MET A 71 -24.50 -5.84 4.88
C MET A 71 -23.74 -5.14 3.74
N ILE A 72 -24.45 -4.53 2.79
CA ILE A 72 -23.87 -3.75 1.69
C ILE A 72 -23.00 -2.60 2.22
N ALA A 73 -23.55 -1.80 3.14
CA ALA A 73 -22.82 -0.67 3.72
C ALA A 73 -21.55 -1.12 4.44
N ILE A 74 -21.67 -2.16 5.27
CA ILE A 74 -20.57 -2.71 6.06
C ILE A 74 -19.47 -3.29 5.14
N CYS A 75 -19.82 -4.08 4.13
CA CYS A 75 -18.84 -4.63 3.19
C CYS A 75 -18.13 -3.52 2.40
N THR A 76 -18.87 -2.53 1.92
CA THR A 76 -18.28 -1.41 1.16
C THR A 76 -17.33 -0.59 2.03
N LEU A 77 -17.77 -0.22 3.25
CA LEU A 77 -16.97 0.55 4.20
C LEU A 77 -15.73 -0.22 4.67
N SER A 78 -15.86 -1.53 4.91
CA SER A 78 -14.73 -2.40 5.22
C SER A 78 -13.74 -2.45 4.05
N GLY A 79 -14.26 -2.58 2.81
CA GLY A 79 -13.44 -2.57 1.61
C GLY A 79 -12.61 -1.30 1.46
N VAL A 80 -13.23 -0.13 1.64
CA VAL A 80 -12.55 1.18 1.58
C VAL A 80 -11.61 1.37 2.78
N GLY A 81 -12.12 1.19 4.00
CA GLY A 81 -11.38 1.45 5.23
C GLY A 81 -10.21 0.49 5.44
N GLY A 82 -10.41 -0.81 5.19
CA GLY A 82 -9.38 -1.83 5.31
C GLY A 82 -8.26 -1.65 4.30
N SER A 83 -8.59 -1.38 3.04
CA SER A 83 -7.58 -1.12 2.00
C SER A 83 -6.82 0.19 2.24
N ALA A 84 -7.48 1.27 2.65
CA ALA A 84 -6.83 2.52 3.04
C ALA A 84 -5.88 2.35 4.23
N PHE A 85 -6.30 1.59 5.25
CA PHE A 85 -5.47 1.30 6.42
C PHE A 85 -4.19 0.54 6.06
N ILE A 86 -4.30 -0.54 5.29
CA ILE A 86 -3.14 -1.33 4.85
C ILE A 86 -2.23 -0.49 3.94
N THR A 87 -2.82 0.28 3.02
CA THR A 87 -2.06 1.16 2.12
C THR A 87 -1.27 2.19 2.91
N ASN A 88 -1.86 2.80 3.94
CA ASN A 88 -1.16 3.74 4.82
C ASN A 88 -0.01 3.09 5.59
N MET A 89 -0.19 1.85 6.09
CA MET A 89 0.90 1.11 6.75
C MET A 89 2.05 0.83 5.78
N LEU A 90 1.75 0.34 4.58
CA LEU A 90 2.75 0.05 3.55
C LEU A 90 3.46 1.32 3.07
N GLN A 91 2.75 2.43 2.95
CA GLN A 91 3.36 3.71 2.59
C GLN A 91 4.32 4.19 3.69
N LYS A 92 3.92 4.09 4.96
CA LYS A 92 4.77 4.49 6.09
C LYS A 92 6.06 3.67 6.13
N GLU A 93 5.97 2.35 5.98
CA GLU A 93 7.14 1.46 5.96
C GLU A 93 8.09 1.81 4.81
N ASN A 94 7.56 2.05 3.60
CA ASN A 94 8.38 2.44 2.46
C ASN A 94 9.07 3.81 2.65
N ILE A 95 8.40 4.77 3.31
CA ILE A 95 8.96 6.08 3.62
C ILE A 95 10.10 5.95 4.65
N GLU A 96 9.92 5.14 5.69
CA GLU A 96 10.96 4.89 6.71
C GLU A 96 12.20 4.26 6.08
N LEU A 97 12.02 3.25 5.23
CA LEU A 97 13.12 2.61 4.49
C LEU A 97 13.85 3.58 3.55
N GLN A 98 13.14 4.49 2.90
CA GLN A 98 13.78 5.52 2.07
C GLN A 98 14.53 6.56 2.89
N LYS A 99 13.99 6.94 4.06
CA LYS A 99 14.64 7.87 4.96
C LYS A 99 15.94 7.30 5.52
N GLU A 100 15.94 6.04 5.95
CA GLU A 100 17.15 5.34 6.41
C GLU A 100 18.24 5.28 5.32
N LYS A 101 17.87 4.98 4.08
CA LYS A 101 18.80 5.02 2.93
C LYS A 101 19.33 6.43 2.66
N THR A 102 18.50 7.45 2.82
CA THR A 102 18.89 8.86 2.59
C THR A 102 19.83 9.35 3.69
N ASP A 103 19.54 9.03 4.96
CA ASP A 103 20.35 9.42 6.12
C ASP A 103 21.72 8.72 6.08
N SER A 104 21.74 7.43 5.76
CA SER A 104 22.99 6.69 5.57
C SER A 104 23.83 7.25 4.40
N LEU A 105 23.20 7.58 3.26
CA LEU A 105 23.90 8.22 2.14
C LEU A 105 24.47 9.60 2.52
N HIS A 106 23.70 10.43 3.24
CA HIS A 106 24.18 11.71 3.75
C HIS A 106 25.37 11.56 4.70
N SER A 107 25.34 10.55 5.57
CA SER A 107 26.46 10.27 6.48
C SER A 107 27.74 9.90 5.74
N LEU A 108 27.64 9.11 4.66
CA LEU A 108 28.78 8.72 3.82
C LEU A 108 29.36 9.91 3.06
N ILE A 109 28.50 10.77 2.50
CA ILE A 109 28.93 12.00 1.82
C ILE A 109 29.71 12.88 2.80
N ASN A 110 29.19 13.09 4.01
CA ASN A 110 29.87 13.90 5.03
C ASN A 110 31.21 13.30 5.47
N GLN A 111 31.30 11.97 5.60
CA GLN A 111 32.56 11.29 5.90
C GLN A 111 33.60 11.47 4.79
N ILE A 112 33.18 11.36 3.52
CA ILE A 112 34.06 11.56 2.36
C ILE A 112 34.55 13.01 2.31
N LEU A 113 33.66 13.99 2.47
CA LEU A 113 34.02 15.41 2.48
C LEU A 113 35.00 15.74 3.63
N ALA A 114 34.77 15.21 4.83
CA ALA A 114 35.68 15.39 5.96
C ALA A 114 37.06 14.77 5.71
N LYS A 115 37.10 13.60 5.05
CA LYS A 115 38.35 12.93 4.65
C LYS A 115 39.12 13.76 3.63
N GLU A 116 38.46 14.28 2.59
CA GLU A 116 39.10 15.13 1.59
C GLU A 116 39.69 16.42 2.20
N GLN A 117 39.00 17.04 3.16
CA GLN A 117 39.53 18.24 3.83
C GLN A 117 40.77 17.94 4.67
N ASN A 118 40.82 16.79 5.33
CA ASN A 118 42.00 16.35 6.06
C ASN A 118 43.18 16.00 5.14
N ASP A 119 42.93 15.39 3.99
CA ASP A 119 43.97 15.09 3.00
C ASP A 119 44.52 16.37 2.34
N LYS A 120 43.69 17.40 2.14
CA LYS A 120 44.14 18.71 1.67
C LYS A 120 44.99 19.45 2.73
N LYS A 121 44.69 19.28 4.02
CA LYS A 121 45.51 19.85 5.12
C LYS A 121 46.87 19.16 5.28
N LYS A 122 46.98 17.87 4.97
CA LYS A 122 48.27 17.13 5.04
C LYS A 122 49.22 17.39 3.87
N LYS A 123 48.74 17.99 2.78
CA LYS A 123 49.53 18.32 1.57
C LYS A 123 50.03 19.77 1.54
N LYS A 124 49.68 20.59 2.52
CA LYS A 124 50.26 21.91 2.78
C LYS A 124 51.23 21.81 3.94
#